data_AF-A0A644SJT6-F1
#
_entry.id   AF-A0A644SJT6-F1
#
_cell.length_a   1.000
_cell.length_b   1.000
_cell.length_c   1.000
_cell.angle_alpha   90.00
_cell.angle_beta   90.00
_cell.angle_gamma   90.00
#
_symmetry.space_group_name_H-M   'P 1'
#
loop_
_entity.id
_entity.type
_entity.pdbx_description
1 polymer ?
#
loop_
_entity_poly.entity_id
_entity_poly.type
_entity_poly.pdbx_seq_one_letter_code
_entity_poly.pdbx_strand_id
1 'polypeptide(L)'
;MESEIVTPELEILNYLNSVTQSKFRPIKSNLSKISALFKAGFTKEEIQQVIQLKTVQWKNNPVMAGYLCPTTLFRESNFEKYVNEVERVKQNPKMYEQYFKSINKVKTSAADNTDDIAEMYG
;
A
#
# COMPACT_ATOMS: atom_id res chain seq x y z
N MET A 1 4.37 26.66 -20.71
CA MET A 1 3.81 25.99 -19.52
C MET A 1 3.40 24.62 -19.98
N GLU A 2 4.23 23.61 -19.74
CA GLU A 2 3.83 22.22 -19.98
C GLU A 2 2.71 21.92 -18.99
N SER A 3 1.49 21.76 -19.50
CA SER A 3 0.42 21.13 -18.73
C SER A 3 0.89 19.71 -18.45
N GLU A 4 1.31 19.43 -17.22
CA GLU A 4 1.52 18.07 -16.76
C GLU A 4 0.24 17.29 -17.05
N ILE A 5 0.33 16.31 -17.95
CA ILE A 5 -0.81 15.44 -18.26
C ILE A 5 -1.02 14.58 -17.02
N VAL A 6 -1.96 14.99 -16.16
CA VAL A 6 -2.37 14.22 -14.99
C VAL A 6 -3.17 13.02 -15.49
N THR A 7 -2.56 11.83 -15.46
CA THR A 7 -3.26 10.59 -15.78
C THR A 7 -3.82 9.94 -14.50
N PRO A 8 -4.90 9.14 -14.59
CA PRO A 8 -5.43 8.41 -13.44
C PRO A 8 -4.38 7.54 -12.74
N GLU A 9 -3.45 6.95 -13.49
CA GLU A 9 -2.36 6.15 -12.91
C GLU A 9 -1.39 7.00 -12.10
N LEU A 10 -1.09 8.21 -12.56
CA LEU A 10 -0.24 9.14 -11.83
C LEU A 10 -0.89 9.58 -10.52
N GLU A 11 -2.20 9.83 -10.54
CA GLU A 11 -2.96 10.17 -9.33
C GLU A 11 -2.94 9.03 -8.29
N ILE A 12 -3.14 7.78 -8.72
CA ILE A 12 -3.06 6.61 -7.84
C ILE A 12 -1.63 6.45 -7.28
N LEU A 13 -0.60 6.63 -8.10
CA LEU A 13 0.78 6.51 -7.65
C LEU A 13 1.14 7.60 -6.62
N ASN A 14 0.72 8.83 -6.87
CA ASN A 14 0.90 9.95 -5.95
C ASN A 14 0.14 9.71 -4.64
N TYR A 15 -1.06 9.15 -4.74
CA TYR A 15 -1.86 8.78 -3.59
C TYR A 15 -1.18 7.69 -2.75
N LEU A 16 -0.65 6.63 -3.39
CA LEU A 16 0.14 5.61 -2.71
C LEU A 16 1.31 6.24 -1.95
N ASN A 17 2.12 7.06 -2.63
CA ASN A 17 3.27 7.74 -2.03
C ASN A 17 2.89 8.59 -0.82
N SER A 18 1.81 9.35 -0.90
CA SER A 18 1.31 10.19 0.19
C SER A 18 0.94 9.37 1.42
N VAL A 19 0.19 8.28 1.23
CA VAL A 19 -0.34 7.45 2.32
C VAL A 19 0.76 6.60 2.97
N THR A 20 1.67 6.05 2.16
CA THR A 20 2.76 5.19 2.65
C THR A 20 4.04 5.96 3.00
N GLN A 21 4.07 7.28 2.79
CA GLN A 21 5.27 8.12 2.88
C GLN A 21 6.44 7.60 2.02
N SER A 22 6.10 6.98 0.89
CA SER A 22 7.06 6.46 -0.08
C SER A 22 7.35 7.49 -1.19
N LYS A 23 8.38 7.22 -1.99
CA LYS A 23 8.83 8.08 -3.10
C LYS A 23 8.93 7.31 -4.42
N PHE A 24 7.93 6.48 -4.74
CA PHE A 24 7.87 5.76 -6.01
C PHE A 24 7.75 6.72 -7.19
N ARG A 25 8.68 6.63 -8.13
CA ARG A 25 8.70 7.48 -9.33
C ARG A 25 7.65 7.03 -10.35
N PRO A 26 7.08 7.95 -11.15
CA PRO A 26 6.13 7.64 -12.22
C PRO A 26 6.82 7.04 -13.45
N ILE A 27 7.51 5.92 -13.26
CA ILE A 27 8.15 5.15 -14.33
C ILE A 27 7.20 4.09 -14.88
N LYS A 28 7.43 3.66 -16.12
CA LYS A 28 6.61 2.67 -16.83
C LYS A 28 6.33 1.41 -16.01
N SER A 29 7.31 0.90 -15.25
CA SER A 29 7.13 -0.32 -14.43
C SER A 29 6.12 -0.15 -13.30
N ASN A 30 5.98 1.05 -12.72
CA ASN A 30 5.00 1.34 -11.67
C ASN A 30 3.63 1.65 -12.28
N LEU A 31 3.60 2.55 -13.28
CA LEU A 31 2.35 2.99 -13.90
C LEU A 31 1.64 1.85 -14.65
N SER A 32 2.39 0.94 -15.29
CA SER A 32 1.80 -0.21 -15.99
C SER A 32 1.04 -1.16 -15.06
N LYS A 33 1.45 -1.29 -13.78
CA LYS A 33 0.72 -2.10 -12.81
C LYS A 33 -0.64 -1.48 -12.46
N ILE A 34 -0.67 -0.16 -12.32
CA ILE A 34 -1.91 0.57 -12.05
C ILE A 34 -2.81 0.53 -13.29
N SER A 35 -2.25 0.77 -14.48
CA SER A 35 -2.97 0.71 -15.75
C SER A 35 -3.59 -0.68 -15.98
N ALA A 36 -2.91 -1.75 -15.57
CA ALA A 36 -3.44 -3.11 -15.67
C ALA A 36 -4.71 -3.31 -14.81
N LEU A 37 -4.77 -2.72 -13.61
CA LEU A 37 -5.97 -2.75 -12.78
C LEU A 37 -7.15 -2.02 -13.43
N PHE A 38 -6.90 -0.84 -13.99
CA PHE A 38 -7.95 -0.12 -14.74
C PHE A 38 -8.44 -0.93 -15.93
N LYS A 39 -7.55 -1.61 -16.67
CA LYS A 39 -7.92 -2.50 -17.78
C LYS A 39 -8.70 -3.74 -17.31
N ALA A 40 -8.44 -4.22 -16.11
CA ALA A 40 -9.18 -5.31 -15.49
C ALA A 40 -10.58 -4.88 -14.99
N GLY A 41 -10.90 -3.58 -15.04
CA GLY A 41 -12.22 -3.04 -14.70
C GLY A 41 -12.33 -2.46 -13.29
N PHE A 42 -11.24 -2.38 -12.53
CA PHE A 42 -11.25 -1.77 -11.20
C PHE A 42 -11.36 -0.25 -11.29
N THR A 43 -12.19 0.32 -10.41
CA THR A 43 -12.39 1.77 -10.30
C THR A 43 -11.25 2.43 -9.52
N LYS A 44 -11.09 3.74 -9.72
CA LYS A 44 -10.11 4.54 -8.97
C LYS A 44 -10.38 4.45 -7.46
N GLU A 45 -11.65 4.49 -7.08
CA GLU A 45 -12.12 4.46 -5.71
C GLU A 45 -11.78 3.13 -5.02
N GLU A 46 -12.02 1.99 -5.68
CA GLU A 46 -11.63 0.67 -5.18
C GLU A 46 -10.11 0.59 -4.97
N ILE A 47 -9.33 1.11 -5.93
CA ILE A 47 -7.88 1.09 -5.82
C ILE A 47 -7.40 1.92 -4.62
N GLN A 48 -7.96 3.11 -4.43
CA GLN A 48 -7.64 3.96 -3.29
C GLN A 48 -8.02 3.32 -1.95
N GLN A 49 -9.18 2.64 -1.89
CA GLN A 49 -9.62 1.93 -0.68
C GLN A 49 -8.69 0.76 -0.33
N VAL A 50 -8.25 -0.02 -1.33
CA VAL A 50 -7.26 -1.09 -1.12
C VAL A 50 -5.94 -0.52 -0.60
N ILE A 51 -5.46 0.61 -1.16
CA ILE A 51 -4.24 1.29 -0.68
C ILE A 51 -4.38 1.69 0.78
N GLN A 52 -5.49 2.32 1.17
CA GLN A 52 -5.73 2.71 2.56
C GLN A 52 -5.73 1.49 3.49
N LEU A 53 -6.53 0.46 3.14
CA LEU A 53 -6.69 -0.73 3.96
C LEU A 53 -5.36 -1.44 4.18
N LYS A 54 -4.59 -1.68 3.10
CA LYS A 54 -3.31 -2.37 3.21
C LYS A 54 -2.27 -1.54 3.93
N THR A 55 -2.29 -0.21 3.80
CA THR A 55 -1.42 0.66 4.60
C THR A 55 -1.69 0.49 6.09
N VAL A 56 -2.96 0.50 6.53
CA VAL A 56 -3.31 0.29 7.95
C VAL A 56 -2.85 -1.08 8.46
N GLN A 57 -2.93 -2.10 7.62
CA GLN A 57 -2.53 -3.47 7.98
C GLN A 57 -1.03 -3.69 8.04
N TRP A 58 -0.27 -3.09 7.12
CA TRP A 58 1.12 -3.49 6.87
C TRP A 58 2.15 -2.44 7.27
N LYS A 59 1.79 -1.14 7.30
CA LYS A 59 2.77 -0.05 7.51
C LYS A 59 3.52 -0.17 8.84
N ASN A 60 2.83 -0.62 9.90
CA ASN A 60 3.41 -0.74 11.24
C ASN A 60 3.98 -2.13 11.54
N ASN A 61 3.99 -3.03 10.56
CA ASN A 61 4.57 -4.35 10.69
C ASN A 61 5.83 -4.41 9.81
N PRO A 62 7.05 -4.41 10.39
CA PRO A 62 8.30 -4.36 9.63
C PRO A 62 8.45 -5.48 8.59
N VAL A 63 7.87 -6.66 8.85
CA VAL A 63 7.87 -7.79 7.92
C VAL A 63 6.98 -7.51 6.71
N MET A 64 5.86 -6.81 6.92
CA MET A 64 4.86 -6.58 5.88
C MET A 64 5.01 -5.23 5.18
N ALA A 65 5.63 -4.23 5.82
CA ALA A 65 5.73 -2.86 5.32
C ALA A 65 6.40 -2.79 3.94
N GLY A 66 7.38 -3.67 3.66
CA GLY A 66 8.05 -3.74 2.35
C GLY A 66 7.14 -4.14 1.17
N TYR A 67 5.97 -4.72 1.45
CA TYR A 67 5.00 -5.10 0.42
C TYR A 67 4.06 -3.95 0.01
N LEU A 68 4.18 -2.77 0.64
CA LEU A 68 3.48 -1.54 0.24
C LEU A 68 4.17 -0.89 -0.97
N CYS A 69 4.35 -1.65 -2.05
CA CYS A 69 4.94 -1.21 -3.31
C CYS A 69 4.08 -1.58 -4.52
N PRO A 70 4.21 -0.87 -5.66
CA PRO A 70 3.37 -1.12 -6.84
C PRO A 70 3.39 -2.56 -7.35
N THR A 71 4.52 -3.25 -7.25
CA THR A 71 4.68 -4.63 -7.75
C THR A 71 3.85 -5.64 -6.97
N THR A 72 3.77 -5.48 -5.64
CA THR A 72 3.02 -6.40 -4.78
C THR A 72 1.57 -5.97 -4.60
N LEU A 73 1.34 -4.67 -4.38
CA LEU A 73 0.01 -4.15 -4.05
C LEU A 73 -0.94 -4.20 -5.25
N PHE A 74 -0.44 -3.90 -6.46
CA PHE A 74 -1.25 -3.84 -7.69
C PHE A 74 -1.15 -5.13 -8.53
N ARG A 75 -0.90 -6.28 -7.88
CA ARG A 75 -0.92 -7.57 -8.57
C ARG A 75 -2.37 -8.01 -8.80
N GLU A 76 -2.78 -8.04 -10.07
CA GLU A 76 -4.14 -8.40 -10.51
C GLU A 76 -4.68 -9.68 -9.85
N SER A 77 -3.87 -10.74 -9.77
CA SER A 77 -4.27 -12.04 -9.20
C SER A 77 -4.70 -12.00 -7.73
N ASN A 78 -4.29 -10.96 -7.00
CA ASN A 78 -4.65 -10.76 -5.59
C ASN A 78 -5.59 -9.58 -5.38
N PHE A 79 -5.75 -8.71 -6.38
CA PHE A 79 -6.43 -7.43 -6.21
C PHE A 79 -7.92 -7.61 -5.88
N GLU A 80 -8.57 -8.54 -6.58
CA GLU A 80 -9.95 -8.95 -6.31
C GLU A 80 -10.16 -9.36 -4.84
N LYS A 81 -9.18 -10.09 -4.26
CA LYS A 81 -9.26 -10.51 -2.85
C LYS A 81 -9.20 -9.31 -1.91
N TYR A 82 -8.42 -8.29 -2.25
CA TYR A 82 -8.30 -7.07 -1.47
C TYR A 82 -9.56 -6.20 -1.55
N VAL A 83 -10.18 -6.08 -2.73
CA VAL A 83 -11.47 -5.40 -2.88
C VAL A 83 -12.54 -6.08 -2.03
N ASN A 84 -12.63 -7.41 -2.11
CA ASN A 84 -13.55 -8.18 -1.26
C ASN A 84 -13.24 -8.02 0.25
N GLU A 85 -11.98 -7.81 0.62
CA GLU A 85 -11.59 -7.54 2.01
C GLU A 85 -12.04 -6.15 2.47
N VAL A 86 -11.92 -5.14 1.61
CA VAL A 86 -12.47 -3.79 1.87
C VAL A 86 -13.96 -3.88 2.19
N GLU A 87 -14.74 -4.63 1.41
CA GLU A 87 -16.17 -4.80 1.64
C GLU A 87 -16.47 -5.50 2.98
N ARG A 88 -15.72 -6.54 3.34
CA ARG A 88 -15.87 -7.19 4.65
C ARG A 88 -15.56 -6.25 5.82
N VAL A 89 -14.54 -5.39 5.66
CA VAL A 89 -14.16 -4.40 6.67
C VAL A 89 -15.24 -3.34 6.83
N LYS A 90 -15.83 -2.86 5.72
CA LYS A 90 -16.96 -1.92 5.75
C LYS A 90 -18.17 -2.49 6.47
N GLN A 91 -18.45 -3.78 6.29
CA GLN A 91 -19.56 -4.45 6.97
C GLN A 91 -19.33 -4.63 8.47
N ASN A 92 -18.09 -4.91 8.91
CA ASN A 92 -17.77 -5.24 10.30
C ASN A 92 -16.52 -4.50 10.82
N PRO A 93 -16.54 -3.16 10.95
CA PRO A 93 -15.35 -2.37 11.26
C PRO A 93 -14.74 -2.70 12.62
N LYS A 94 -15.58 -2.95 13.65
CA LYS A 94 -15.11 -3.24 15.02
C LYS A 94 -14.29 -4.53 15.10
N MET A 95 -14.67 -5.56 14.34
CA MET A 95 -13.96 -6.84 14.30
C MET A 95 -12.56 -6.66 13.71
N TYR A 96 -12.48 -5.94 12.58
CA TYR A 96 -11.21 -5.72 11.89
C TYR A 96 -10.29 -4.75 12.63
N GLU A 97 -10.82 -3.79 13.39
CA GLU A 97 -10.02 -2.93 14.27
C GLU A 97 -9.23 -3.77 15.30
N GLN A 98 -9.90 -4.72 15.96
CA GLN A 98 -9.26 -5.62 16.93
C GLN A 98 -8.20 -6.51 16.27
N TYR A 99 -8.51 -7.05 15.09
CA TYR A 99 -7.57 -7.85 14.30
C TYR A 99 -6.34 -7.04 13.88
N PHE A 100 -6.50 -5.83 13.34
CA PHE A 100 -5.38 -4.97 12.94
C PHE A 100 -4.48 -4.57 14.12
N LYS A 101 -5.07 -4.38 15.31
CA LYS A 101 -4.28 -4.18 16.55
C LYS A 101 -3.45 -5.41 16.90
N SER A 102 -3.94 -6.62 16.67
CA SER A 102 -3.17 -7.85 16.97
C SER A 102 -2.02 -8.09 16.01
N ILE A 103 -2.19 -7.85 14.71
CA ILE A 103 -1.13 -8.09 13.69
C ILE A 103 -0.01 -7.06 13.74
N ASN A 104 -0.31 -5.85 14.25
CA ASN A 104 0.67 -4.77 14.41
C ASN A 104 1.42 -4.86 15.75
N LYS A 105 1.04 -5.78 16.66
CA LYS A 105 1.83 -6.07 17.87
C LYS A 105 3.01 -6.97 17.51
N VAL A 106 4.08 -6.37 17.02
CA VAL A 106 5.35 -7.06 16.79
C VAL A 106 6.02 -7.30 18.14
N LYS A 107 6.28 -8.57 18.48
CA LYS A 107 7.22 -8.92 19.55
C LYS A 107 8.63 -8.63 19.03
N THR A 108 9.27 -7.58 19.52
CA THR A 108 10.71 -7.38 19.31
C THR A 108 11.47 -8.58 19.88
N SER A 109 12.38 -9.15 19.08
CA SER A 109 13.33 -10.17 19.51
C SER A 109 14.76 -9.69 19.24
N ALA A 110 15.57 -9.59 20.31
CA ALA A 110 17.03 -9.75 20.41
C ALA A 110 17.99 -9.21 19.31
N ALA A 111 17.57 -8.32 18.42
CA ALA A 111 18.42 -7.65 17.43
C ALA A 111 18.50 -6.13 17.68
N ASP A 112 18.47 -5.74 18.95
CA ASP A 112 18.36 -4.35 19.43
C ASP A 112 19.67 -3.53 19.37
N ASN A 113 20.52 -3.72 18.35
CA ASN A 113 21.54 -2.72 18.02
C ASN A 113 20.99 -1.83 16.89
N THR A 114 20.06 -0.96 17.24
CA THR A 114 19.49 0.06 16.34
C THR A 114 20.51 1.13 15.95
N ASP A 115 21.58 1.27 16.75
CA ASP A 115 22.58 2.32 16.60
C ASP A 115 23.42 2.11 15.31
N ASP A 116 23.76 0.86 14.97
CA ASP A 116 24.53 0.52 13.76
C ASP A 116 23.79 0.86 12.45
N ILE A 117 22.44 0.79 12.44
CA ILE A 117 21.62 1.11 11.26
C ILE A 117 21.49 2.62 11.08
N ALA A 118 21.36 3.36 12.18
CA ALA A 118 21.24 4.81 12.15
C ALA A 118 22.53 5.47 11.66
N GLU A 119 23.70 4.94 12.06
CA GLU A 119 25.01 5.44 11.65
C GLU A 119 25.33 5.23 10.17
N MET A 120 24.72 4.25 9.48
CA MET A 120 24.94 4.01 8.05
C MET A 120 24.50 5.19 7.16
N TYR A 121 23.54 6.00 7.64
CA TYR A 121 22.91 7.08 6.88
C TYR A 121 23.06 8.45 7.56
N GLY A 122 23.82 8.52 8.66
CA GLY A 122 24.16 9.74 9.41
C GLY A 122 25.33 10.51 8.81
#